data_AF-A0A453HCG0-F1
#
_entry.id   AF-A0A453HCG0-F1
#
_cell.length_a   1.000
_cell.length_b   1.000
_cell.length_c   1.000
_cell.angle_alpha   90.00
_cell.angle_beta   90.00
_cell.angle_gamma   90.00
#
_symmetry.space_group_name_H-M   'P 1'
#
loop_
_entity.id
_entity.type
_entity.pdbx_description
1 polymer ?
#
loop_
_entity_poly.entity_id
_entity_poly.type
_entity_poly.pdbx_seq_one_letter_code
_entity_poly.pdbx_strand_id
1 'polypeptide(L)'
;MVPGGIRMGTPALTSRGFVEEDFAKVADFFDSAVNLALKVKAAAAGTKLKDFVATLQSDSNIQAEIAKLRHDVEEYAKQFPTIGFEKETMKYKN
;
A
#
# COMPACT_ATOMS: atom_id res chain seq x y z
N MET A 1 1.54 -18.68 -16.84
CA MET A 1 0.78 -17.47 -17.19
C MET A 1 1.24 -16.36 -16.27
N VAL A 2 1.71 -15.22 -16.79
CA VAL A 2 2.16 -14.07 -15.99
C VAL A 2 1.11 -12.97 -16.13
N PRO A 3 0.40 -12.59 -15.04
CA PRO A 3 -0.61 -11.54 -15.12
C PRO A 3 0.04 -10.17 -15.35
N GLY A 4 -0.58 -9.35 -16.20
CA GLY A 4 -0.08 -8.01 -16.57
C GLY A 4 -0.80 -6.84 -15.91
N GLY A 5 -1.77 -7.08 -15.03
CA GLY A 5 -2.60 -6.03 -14.43
C GLY A 5 -3.07 -6.36 -13.02
N ILE A 6 -3.58 -5.34 -12.33
CA ILE A 6 -4.09 -5.40 -10.96
C ILE A 6 -5.57 -5.03 -10.95
N ARG A 7 -6.39 -5.81 -10.24
CA ARG A 7 -7.82 -5.51 -10.02
C ARG A 7 -8.02 -4.93 -8.63
N MET A 8 -8.66 -3.77 -8.54
CA MET A 8 -9.05 -3.11 -7.30
C MET A 8 -10.55 -2.86 -7.28
N GLY A 9 -11.13 -2.68 -6.10
CA GLY A 9 -12.56 -2.42 -5.92
C GLY A 9 -12.85 -1.60 -4.67
N THR A 10 -13.98 -0.90 -4.67
CA THR A 10 -14.42 0.04 -3.65
C THR A 10 -15.26 -0.53 -2.49
N PRO A 11 -16.00 -1.67 -2.59
CA PRO A 11 -17.03 -2.02 -1.60
C PRO A 11 -16.56 -2.06 -0.13
N ALA A 12 -15.36 -2.58 0.13
CA ALA A 12 -14.84 -2.70 1.50
C ALA A 12 -14.55 -1.35 2.15
N LEU A 13 -13.97 -0.40 1.41
CA LEU A 13 -13.64 0.93 1.92
C LEU A 13 -14.88 1.83 1.98
N THR A 14 -15.79 1.71 1.02
CA THR A 14 -17.10 2.39 1.07
C THR A 14 -17.90 1.96 2.30
N SER A 15 -17.83 0.67 2.68
CA SER A 15 -18.47 0.18 3.91
C SER A 15 -17.89 0.82 5.18
N ARG A 16 -16.66 1.35 5.12
CA ARG A 16 -16.01 2.10 6.21
C ARG A 16 -16.26 3.62 6.13
N GLY A 17 -17.01 4.09 5.14
CA GLY A 17 -17.33 5.51 4.97
C GLY A 17 -16.43 6.28 4.00
N PHE A 18 -15.63 5.61 3.18
CA PHE A 18 -14.87 6.29 2.12
C PHE A 18 -15.82 6.86 1.07
N VAL A 19 -15.62 8.14 0.73
CA VAL A 19 -16.31 8.87 -0.34
C VAL A 19 -15.37 9.09 -1.54
N GLU A 20 -15.83 9.78 -2.57
CA GLU A 20 -15.12 9.98 -3.83
C GLU A 20 -13.73 10.59 -3.65
N GLU A 21 -13.60 11.59 -2.78
CA GLU A 21 -12.32 12.25 -2.48
C GLU A 21 -11.33 11.28 -1.82
N ASP A 22 -11.80 10.38 -0.97
CA ASP A 22 -10.97 9.35 -0.35
C ASP A 22 -10.46 8.33 -1.37
N PHE A 23 -11.28 8.01 -2.38
CA PHE A 23 -10.86 7.12 -3.46
C PHE A 23 -9.85 7.78 -4.41
N ALA A 24 -9.92 9.10 -4.61
CA ALA A 24 -8.84 9.82 -5.27
C ALA A 24 -7.54 9.67 -4.47
N LYS A 25 -7.62 9.77 -3.13
CA LYS A 25 -6.44 9.56 -2.27
C LYS A 25 -5.90 8.13 -2.33
N VAL A 26 -6.78 7.12 -2.40
CA VAL A 26 -6.38 5.72 -2.61
C VAL A 26 -5.65 5.54 -3.94
N ALA A 27 -6.10 6.22 -5.01
CA ALA A 27 -5.42 6.20 -6.29
C ALA A 27 -4.02 6.84 -6.22
N ASP A 28 -3.86 7.95 -5.49
CA ASP A 28 -2.54 8.58 -5.28
C ASP A 28 -1.56 7.64 -4.54
N PHE A 29 -2.05 6.93 -3.51
CA PHE A 29 -1.24 5.95 -2.80
C PHE A 29 -0.87 4.77 -3.69
N PHE A 30 -1.79 4.32 -4.54
CA PHE A 30 -1.52 3.26 -5.52
C PHE A 30 -0.47 3.70 -6.54
N ASP A 31 -0.60 4.90 -7.12
CA ASP A 31 0.40 5.45 -8.04
C ASP A 31 1.78 5.59 -7.39
N SER A 32 1.81 6.07 -6.15
CA SER A 32 3.04 6.14 -5.35
C SER A 32 3.70 4.76 -5.18
N ALA A 33 2.90 3.72 -4.91
CA ALA A 33 3.39 2.35 -4.80
C ALA A 33 3.90 1.80 -6.14
N VAL A 34 3.24 2.11 -7.26
CA VAL A 34 3.68 1.72 -8.62
C VAL A 34 5.00 2.39 -8.97
N ASN A 35 5.14 3.69 -8.71
CA ASN A 35 6.38 4.43 -8.93
C ASN A 35 7.53 3.85 -8.09
N LEU A 36 7.25 3.47 -6.84
CA LEU A 36 8.23 2.78 -6.00
C LEU A 36 8.62 1.42 -6.56
N ALA A 37 7.64 0.62 -7.03
CA ALA A 37 7.93 -0.64 -7.69
C ALA A 37 8.78 -0.46 -8.96
N LEU A 38 8.56 0.61 -9.74
CA LEU A 38 9.40 0.94 -10.89
C LEU A 38 10.85 1.27 -10.46
N LYS A 39 11.04 2.02 -9.37
CA LYS A 39 12.38 2.27 -8.80
C LYS A 39 13.08 0.98 -8.40
N VAL A 40 12.38 0.08 -7.71
CA VAL A 40 12.92 -1.24 -7.32
C VAL A 40 13.34 -2.04 -8.55
N LYS A 41 12.49 -2.07 -9.58
CA LYS A 41 12.79 -2.77 -10.84
C LYS A 41 14.01 -2.17 -11.55
N ALA A 42 14.16 -0.83 -11.54
CA ALA A 42 15.30 -0.16 -12.14
C ALA A 42 16.61 -0.40 -11.37
N ALA A 43 16.54 -0.53 -10.04
CA ALA A 43 17.68 -0.85 -9.18
C ALA A 43 18.06 -2.34 -9.18
N ALA A 44 17.16 -3.22 -9.62
CA ALA A 44 17.39 -4.65 -9.60
C ALA A 44 18.51 -5.08 -10.57
N ALA A 45 19.42 -5.92 -10.07
CA ALA A 45 20.55 -6.44 -10.86
C ALA A 45 20.14 -7.39 -12.00
N GLY A 46 18.88 -7.82 -12.04
CA GLY A 46 18.36 -8.76 -13.04
C GLY A 46 16.87 -8.57 -13.32
N THR A 47 16.38 -9.24 -14.35
CA THR A 47 15.00 -9.11 -14.84
C THR A 47 14.03 -10.11 -14.19
N LYS A 48 14.52 -11.01 -13.34
CA LYS A 48 13.69 -12.03 -12.70
C LYS A 48 13.07 -11.47 -11.42
N LEU A 49 11.89 -11.99 -11.07
CA LEU A 49 11.18 -11.59 -9.85
C LEU A 49 12.02 -11.80 -8.57
N LYS A 50 12.87 -12.82 -8.55
CA LYS A 50 13.79 -13.06 -7.41
C LYS A 50 14.74 -11.89 -7.17
N ASP A 51 15.21 -11.24 -8.25
CA ASP A 51 16.18 -10.14 -8.19
C ASP A 51 15.47 -8.86 -7.72
N PHE A 52 14.21 -8.67 -8.18
CA PHE A 52 13.32 -7.63 -7.68
C PHE A 52 13.08 -7.76 -6.17
N VAL A 53 12.70 -8.95 -5.69
CA VAL A 53 12.43 -9.19 -4.26
C VAL A 53 13.68 -9.02 -3.42
N ALA A 54 14.84 -9.49 -3.90
CA ALA A 54 16.11 -9.28 -3.21
C ALA A 54 16.42 -7.79 -3.07
N THR A 55 16.29 -7.02 -4.16
CA THR A 55 16.52 -5.56 -4.16
C THR A 55 15.56 -4.83 -3.24
N LEU A 56 14.28 -5.21 -3.29
CA LEU A 56 13.24 -4.67 -2.42
C LEU A 56 13.65 -4.80 -0.95
N GLN A 57 14.25 -5.91 -0.54
CA GLN A 57 14.61 -6.20 0.84
C GLN A 57 15.96 -5.62 1.27
N SER A 58 16.91 -5.49 0.35
CA SER A 58 18.28 -5.11 0.69
C SER A 58 18.54 -3.60 0.61
N ASP A 59 17.78 -2.86 -0.19
CA ASP A 59 17.99 -1.43 -0.37
C ASP A 59 17.30 -0.63 0.76
N SER A 60 18.12 0.02 1.60
CA SER A 60 17.65 0.76 2.76
C SER A 60 16.84 2.01 2.40
N ASN A 61 17.11 2.64 1.27
CA ASN A 61 16.37 3.83 0.83
C ASN A 61 14.98 3.44 0.33
N ILE A 62 14.90 2.37 -0.48
CA ILE A 62 13.63 1.78 -0.90
C ILE A 62 12.81 1.36 0.31
N GLN A 63 13.42 0.68 1.30
CA GLN A 63 12.73 0.29 2.52
C GLN A 63 12.21 1.49 3.32
N ALA A 64 12.97 2.59 3.40
CA ALA A 64 12.51 3.81 4.03
C ALA A 64 11.31 4.44 3.30
N GLU A 65 11.33 4.49 1.97
CA GLU A 65 10.19 4.97 1.17
C GLU A 65 8.95 4.08 1.35
N ILE A 66 9.10 2.75 1.39
CA ILE A 66 8.01 1.81 1.67
C ILE A 66 7.45 2.03 3.07
N ALA A 67 8.31 2.17 4.07
CA ALA A 67 7.90 2.38 5.45
C ALA A 67 7.11 3.69 5.60
N LYS A 68 7.54 4.75 4.91
CA LYS A 68 6.82 6.03 4.84
C LYS A 68 5.46 5.87 4.18
N LEU A 69 5.39 5.26 3.00
CA LEU A 69 4.10 5.07 2.30
C LEU A 69 3.14 4.20 3.12
N ARG A 70 3.65 3.14 3.77
CA ARG A 70 2.87 2.31 4.69
C ARG A 70 2.30 3.15 5.83
N HIS A 71 3.14 3.98 6.47
CA HIS A 71 2.70 4.86 7.55
C HIS A 71 1.59 5.82 7.09
N ASP A 72 1.80 6.48 5.94
CA ASP A 72 0.82 7.43 5.39
C ASP A 72 -0.53 6.74 5.08
N VAL A 73 -0.50 5.50 4.56
CA VAL A 73 -1.70 4.69 4.28
C VAL A 73 -2.40 4.25 5.57
N GLU A 74 -1.64 3.79 6.57
CA GLU A 74 -2.19 3.37 7.88
C GLU A 74 -2.85 4.54 8.61
N GLU A 75 -2.18 5.69 8.67
CA GLU A 75 -2.73 6.91 9.28
C GLU A 75 -4.02 7.37 8.61
N TYR A 76 -4.08 7.33 7.28
CA TYR A 76 -5.31 7.63 6.55
C TYR A 76 -6.43 6.64 6.88
N ALA A 77 -6.13 5.33 6.82
CA ALA A 77 -7.12 4.29 7.05
C ALA A 77 -7.66 4.26 8.49
N LYS A 78 -6.87 4.71 9.49
CA LYS A 78 -7.27 4.74 10.91
C LYS A 78 -8.30 5.82 11.23
N GLN A 79 -8.44 6.86 10.39
CA GLN A 79 -9.42 7.94 10.58
C GLN A 79 -10.87 7.42 10.45
N PHE A 80 -11.07 6.36 9.67
CA PHE A 80 -12.38 5.77 9.40
C PHE A 80 -12.79 4.76 10.49
N PRO A 81 -14.10 4.58 10.75
CA PRO A 81 -14.59 3.61 11.73
C PRO A 81 -14.15 2.17 11.41
N THR A 82 -14.14 1.34 12.45
CA THR A 82 -14.08 -0.11 12.34
C THR A 82 -15.50 -0.65 12.14
N ILE A 83 -15.64 -1.70 11.34
CA ILE A 83 -16.93 -2.31 11.03
C ILE A 83 -17.01 -3.67 11.73
N GLY A 84 -18.04 -3.87 12.55
CA GLY A 84 -18.28 -5.11 13.29
C GLY A 84 -17.59 -5.22 14.66
N PHE A 85 -16.84 -4.20 15.10
CA PHE A 85 -16.24 -4.14 16.44
C PHE A 85 -15.84 -2.69 16.80
N GLU A 86 -15.68 -2.44 18.11
CA GLU A 86 -15.28 -1.14 18.67
C GLU A 86 -13.75 -1.01 18.74
N LYS A 87 -13.23 0.18 18.41
CA LYS A 87 -11.77 0.44 18.44
C LYS A 87 -11.22 0.39 19.86
N GLU A 88 -12.04 0.78 20.83
CA GLU A 88 -11.70 0.93 22.23
C GLU A 88 -11.35 -0.41 22.89
N THR A 89 -11.96 -1.49 22.41
CA THR A 89 -11.81 -2.86 22.92
C THR A 89 -10.73 -3.66 22.19
N MET A 90 -10.07 -3.08 21.18
CA MET A 90 -9.00 -3.76 20.43
C MET A 90 -7.76 -4.00 21.29
N LYS A 91 -7.17 -5.20 21.14
CA LYS A 91 -5.87 -5.55 21.75
C LYS A 91 -4.72 -4.71 21.21
N TYR A 92 -4.74 -4.38 19.92
CA TYR A 92 -3.71 -3.58 19.24
C TYR A 92 -4.34 -2.26 18.79
N LYS A 93 -3.85 -1.16 19.34
CA LYS A 93 -4.38 0.20 19.13
C LYS A 93 -3.45 1.09 18.30
N ASN A 94 -2.24 0.61 18.04
CA ASN A 94 -1.19 1.32 17.31
C ASN A 94 -1.06 0.74 15.90
#